data_AF-A0ABD2EUQ7-F1
#
_entry.id   AF-A0ABD2EUQ7-F1
#
_cell.length_a   1.000
_cell.length_b   1.000
_cell.length_c   1.000
_cell.angle_alpha   90.00
_cell.angle_beta   90.00
_cell.angle_gamma   90.00
#
_symmetry.space_group_name_H-M   'P 1'
#
loop_
_entity.id
_entity.type
_entity.pdbx_description
1 polymer ?
#
loop_
_entity_poly.entity_id
_entity_poly.type
_entity_poly.pdbx_seq_one_letter_code
_entity_poly.pdbx_strand_id
1 'polypeptide(L)'
;LQEKLTKEDKEQRKLKFKLDLQERTTEAKIAEKTAALVEEVYFAQRERDEAIMSRLQLAIEERDEAIARAKHVEMSLKALENINPEENDMTLQELLNRINNADTGIAIQKNGAIIVDRIYKTKECKKRITAEEMSAVIEERDAALSQAKLLSMQQARETAVQQYKKLEEEIQTLRIYYSLHKSLSQEENLKDQFNHTLSTYEEALKNRESIVSITQQQNEELATQLQQALTERANMELQLQHATEASKVASEKVQKLERLVDVLRKKVGAGTMRTVI
;
A
#
# COMPACT_ATOMS: atom_id res chain seq x y z
N LEU A 1 41.42 30.37 21.16
CA LEU A 1 40.62 31.47 20.58
C LEU A 1 39.99 31.05 19.24
N GLN A 2 40.79 30.67 18.24
CA GLN A 2 40.32 30.19 16.93
C GLN A 2 39.31 29.03 16.98
N GLU A 3 39.53 28.04 17.85
CA GLU A 3 38.63 26.88 17.98
C GLU A 3 37.28 27.22 18.62
N LYS A 4 37.23 28.25 19.49
CA LYS A 4 35.97 28.77 20.04
C LYS A 4 35.19 29.53 18.97
N LEU A 5 35.88 30.38 18.20
CA LEU A 5 35.28 31.15 17.10
C LEU A 5 34.64 30.23 16.04
N THR A 6 35.33 29.14 15.67
CA THR A 6 34.79 28.18 14.69
C THR A 6 33.62 27.35 15.21
N LYS A 7 33.55 27.09 16.52
CA LYS A 7 32.37 26.47 17.15
C LYS A 7 31.17 27.41 17.16
N GLU A 8 31.39 28.67 17.55
CA GLU A 8 30.38 29.71 17.58
C GLU A 8 29.81 30.00 16.18
N ASP A 9 30.66 30.08 15.14
CA ASP A 9 30.25 30.18 13.74
C ASP A 9 29.38 29.00 13.28
N LYS A 10 29.71 27.78 13.70
CA LYS A 10 28.92 26.59 13.38
C LYS A 10 27.56 26.62 14.06
N GLU A 11 27.50 27.04 15.32
CA GLU A 11 26.25 27.19 16.07
C GLU A 11 25.37 28.30 15.48
N GLN A 12 25.95 29.44 15.12
CA GLN A 12 25.24 30.54 14.46
C GLN A 12 24.65 30.11 13.12
N ARG A 13 25.41 29.37 12.29
CA ARG A 13 24.89 28.80 11.04
C ARG A 13 23.75 27.81 11.28
N LYS A 14 23.84 26.99 12.32
CA LYS A 14 22.79 26.02 12.69
C LYS A 14 21.52 26.73 13.17
N LEU A 15 21.64 27.79 13.96
CA LEU A 15 20.51 28.61 14.40
C LEU A 15 19.86 29.33 13.23
N LYS A 16 20.64 29.93 12.34
CA LYS A 16 20.13 30.58 11.13
C LYS A 16 19.35 29.61 10.25
N PHE A 17 19.89 28.42 10.00
CA PHE A 17 19.20 27.39 9.23
C PHE A 17 17.87 26.95 9.88
N LYS A 18 17.81 26.85 11.21
CA LYS A 18 16.56 26.55 11.92
C LYS A 18 15.53 27.66 11.78
N LEU A 19 15.95 28.92 11.85
CA LEU A 19 15.08 30.08 11.66
C LEU A 19 14.50 30.09 10.24
N ASP A 20 15.35 29.98 9.22
CA ASP A 20 14.94 29.93 7.80
C ASP A 20 13.96 28.77 7.54
N LEU A 21 14.20 27.61 8.17
CA LEU A 21 13.31 26.46 8.07
C LEU A 21 11.95 26.76 8.72
N GLN A 22 11.94 27.39 9.89
CA GLN A 22 10.71 27.77 10.58
C GLN A 22 9.92 28.79 9.77
N GLU A 23 10.56 29.83 9.24
CA GLU A 23 9.94 30.83 8.38
C GLU A 23 9.29 30.18 7.16
N ARG A 24 10.03 29.32 6.42
CA ARG A 24 9.50 28.59 5.27
C ARG A 24 8.32 27.69 5.63
N THR A 25 8.35 27.03 6.79
CA THR A 25 7.21 26.20 7.23
C THR A 25 5.98 27.04 7.55
N THR A 26 6.16 28.25 8.10
CA THR A 26 5.03 29.15 8.37
C THR A 26 4.47 29.76 7.09
N GLU A 27 5.32 30.17 6.16
CA GLU A 27 4.91 30.65 4.83
C GLU A 27 4.14 29.57 4.06
N ALA A 28 4.63 28.33 4.06
CA ALA A 28 3.94 27.21 3.41
C ALA A 28 2.54 26.98 4.01
N LYS A 29 2.40 27.03 5.34
CA LYS A 29 1.09 26.90 6.01
C LYS A 29 0.14 28.05 5.69
N ILE A 30 0.66 29.28 5.56
CA ILE A 30 -0.14 30.43 5.17
C ILE A 30 -0.60 30.30 3.71
N ALA A 31 0.30 29.90 2.82
CA ALA A 31 -0.01 29.67 1.41
C ALA A 31 -1.06 28.56 1.24
N GLU A 32 -0.93 27.45 1.96
CA GLU A 32 -1.92 26.36 1.97
C GLU A 32 -3.31 26.84 2.42
N LYS A 33 -3.39 27.56 3.54
CA LYS A 33 -4.65 28.14 4.03
C LYS A 33 -5.25 29.16 3.06
N THR A 34 -4.40 29.97 2.43
CA THR A 34 -4.84 30.98 1.46
C THR A 34 -5.37 30.32 0.20
N ALA A 35 -4.71 29.28 -0.30
CA ALA A 35 -5.17 28.50 -1.46
C ALA A 35 -6.53 27.84 -1.17
N ALA A 36 -6.68 27.20 -0.01
CA ALA A 36 -7.95 26.60 0.40
C ALA A 36 -9.09 27.63 0.46
N LEU A 37 -8.84 28.81 1.05
CA LEU A 37 -9.84 29.87 1.11
C LEU A 37 -10.23 30.40 -0.29
N VAL A 38 -9.26 30.53 -1.20
CA VAL A 38 -9.53 30.96 -2.58
C VAL A 38 -10.39 29.92 -3.31
N GLU A 39 -10.13 28.63 -3.12
CA GLU A 39 -10.94 27.55 -3.67
C GLU A 39 -12.38 27.57 -3.11
N GLU A 40 -12.55 27.76 -1.80
CA GLU A 40 -13.87 27.91 -1.16
C GLU A 40 -14.66 29.11 -1.71
N VAL A 41 -14.01 30.28 -1.82
CA VAL A 41 -14.65 31.48 -2.39
C VAL A 41 -15.05 31.25 -3.84
N TYR A 42 -14.18 30.62 -4.64
CA TYR A 42 -14.49 30.31 -6.03
C TYR A 42 -15.68 29.35 -6.15
N PHE A 43 -15.73 28.32 -5.31
CA PHE A 43 -16.84 27.37 -5.27
C PHE A 43 -18.15 28.05 -4.86
N ALA A 44 -18.15 28.84 -3.78
CA ALA A 44 -19.32 29.58 -3.33
C ALA A 44 -19.81 30.60 -4.38
N GLN A 45 -18.89 31.24 -5.09
CA GLN A 45 -19.24 32.17 -6.19
C GLN A 45 -19.94 31.42 -7.33
N ARG A 46 -19.43 30.24 -7.71
CA ARG A 46 -20.04 29.41 -8.74
C ARG A 46 -21.44 28.95 -8.34
N GLU A 47 -21.63 28.48 -7.11
CA GLU A 47 -22.94 28.08 -6.60
C GLU A 47 -23.93 29.27 -6.60
N ARG A 48 -23.47 30.46 -6.20
CA ARG A 48 -24.29 31.67 -6.25
C ARG A 48 -24.72 31.99 -7.68
N ASP A 49 -23.78 31.96 -8.63
CA ASP A 49 -24.06 32.31 -10.02
C ASP A 49 -25.02 31.28 -10.67
N GLU A 50 -24.85 30.00 -10.35
CA GLU A 50 -25.78 28.93 -10.76
C GLU A 50 -27.18 29.16 -10.17
N ALA A 51 -27.29 29.46 -8.87
CA ALA A 51 -28.57 29.74 -8.23
C ALA A 51 -29.27 30.99 -8.81
N ILE A 52 -28.51 32.04 -9.15
CA ILE A 52 -29.05 33.24 -9.79
C ILE A 52 -29.59 32.90 -11.19
N MET A 53 -28.84 32.12 -11.98
CA MET A 53 -29.26 31.71 -13.32
C MET A 53 -30.52 30.84 -13.27
N SER A 54 -30.59 29.88 -12.36
CA SER A 54 -31.81 29.06 -12.16
C SER A 54 -33.01 29.91 -11.76
N ARG A 55 -32.82 30.88 -10.87
CA ARG A 55 -33.92 31.78 -10.44
C ARG A 55 -34.39 32.69 -11.57
N LEU A 56 -33.48 33.16 -12.42
CA LEU A 56 -33.83 33.95 -13.60
C LEU A 56 -34.60 33.12 -14.63
N GLN A 57 -34.18 31.87 -14.87
CA GLN A 57 -34.89 30.95 -15.76
C GLN A 57 -36.31 30.70 -15.28
N LEU A 58 -36.49 30.39 -14.00
CA LEU A 58 -37.82 30.18 -13.42
C LEU A 58 -38.72 31.42 -13.57
N ALA A 59 -38.18 32.62 -13.34
CA ALA A 59 -38.95 33.85 -13.52
C ALA A 59 -39.36 34.10 -14.99
N ILE A 60 -38.53 33.67 -15.95
CA ILE A 60 -38.86 33.72 -17.38
C ILE A 60 -39.97 32.73 -17.69
N GLU A 61 -39.87 31.49 -17.21
CA GLU A 61 -40.88 30.45 -17.38
C GLU A 61 -42.24 30.86 -16.80
N GLU A 62 -42.27 31.36 -15.56
CA GLU A 62 -43.50 31.84 -14.90
C GLU A 62 -44.15 32.98 -15.68
N ARG A 63 -43.35 33.93 -16.20
CA ARG A 63 -43.84 35.03 -17.04
C ARG A 63 -44.43 34.51 -18.34
N ASP A 64 -43.74 33.61 -19.02
CA ASP A 64 -44.18 33.08 -20.31
C ASP A 64 -45.45 32.23 -20.15
N GLU A 65 -45.56 31.47 -19.07
CA GLU A 65 -46.77 30.76 -18.69
C GLU A 65 -47.93 31.71 -18.37
N ALA A 66 -47.67 32.81 -17.65
CA ALA A 66 -48.68 33.84 -17.40
C ALA A 66 -49.17 34.51 -18.69
N ILE A 67 -48.26 34.78 -19.63
CA ILE A 67 -48.61 35.31 -20.96
C ILE A 67 -49.46 34.30 -21.74
N ALA A 68 -49.10 33.02 -21.71
CA ALA A 68 -49.88 31.96 -22.37
C ALA A 68 -51.30 31.86 -21.79
N ARG A 69 -51.43 31.87 -20.46
CA ARG A 69 -52.74 31.89 -19.77
C ARG A 69 -53.56 33.12 -20.15
N ALA A 70 -52.96 34.31 -20.15
CA ALA A 70 -53.64 35.55 -20.52
C ALA A 70 -54.18 35.50 -21.96
N LYS A 71 -53.36 35.03 -22.91
CA LYS A 71 -53.79 34.83 -24.31
C LYS A 71 -54.92 33.81 -24.42
N HIS A 72 -54.86 32.71 -23.69
CA HIS A 72 -55.92 31.71 -23.69
C HIS A 72 -57.25 32.28 -23.19
N VAL A 73 -57.22 33.05 -22.10
CA VAL A 73 -58.41 33.74 -21.57
C VAL A 73 -58.94 34.75 -22.59
N GLU A 74 -58.09 35.56 -23.22
CA GLU A 74 -58.51 36.52 -24.24
C GLU A 74 -59.19 35.83 -25.45
N MET A 75 -58.63 34.72 -25.93
CA MET A 75 -59.25 33.91 -26.99
C MET A 75 -60.59 33.32 -26.55
N SER A 76 -60.68 32.84 -25.31
CA SER A 76 -61.93 32.31 -24.75
C SER A 76 -63.01 33.39 -24.66
N LEU A 77 -62.64 34.62 -24.29
CA LEU A 77 -63.54 35.76 -24.17
C LEU A 77 -64.07 36.20 -25.54
N LYS A 78 -63.20 36.27 -26.56
CA LYS A 78 -63.60 36.50 -27.95
C LYS A 78 -64.52 35.40 -28.50
N ALA A 79 -64.35 34.16 -28.06
CA ALA A 79 -65.25 33.07 -28.42
C ALA A 79 -66.65 33.23 -27.79
N LEU A 80 -66.72 33.75 -26.56
CA LEU A 80 -67.98 33.97 -25.83
C LEU A 80 -68.76 35.21 -26.33
N GLU A 81 -68.10 36.28 -26.79
CA GLU A 81 -68.76 37.45 -27.40
C GLU A 81 -69.60 37.12 -28.64
N ASN A 82 -69.37 35.96 -29.26
CA ASN A 82 -70.05 35.51 -30.49
C ASN A 82 -71.20 34.51 -30.23
N ILE A 83 -71.62 34.29 -28.99
CA ILE A 83 -72.66 33.29 -28.66
C ILE A 83 -73.93 34.00 -28.21
N ASN A 84 -74.97 33.98 -29.05
CA ASN A 84 -76.34 34.22 -28.61
C ASN A 84 -76.83 32.95 -27.89
N PRO A 85 -77.09 32.97 -26.56
CA PRO A 85 -77.40 31.76 -25.80
C PRO A 85 -78.71 31.09 -26.24
N GLU A 86 -79.72 31.85 -26.67
CA GLU A 86 -80.99 31.30 -27.16
C GLU A 86 -80.86 30.47 -28.47
N GLU A 87 -79.82 30.73 -29.27
CA GLU A 87 -79.60 30.05 -30.55
C GLU A 87 -78.76 28.78 -30.42
N ASN A 88 -78.08 28.57 -29.30
CA ASN A 88 -77.20 27.41 -29.07
C ASN A 88 -77.94 26.20 -28.47
N ASP A 89 -79.02 26.43 -27.70
CA ASP A 89 -79.78 25.36 -27.03
C ASP A 89 -80.83 24.67 -27.91
N MET A 90 -81.18 25.26 -29.06
CA MET A 90 -82.16 24.65 -29.96
C MET A 90 -81.66 23.33 -30.54
N THR A 91 -82.52 22.36 -30.77
CA THR A 91 -82.11 21.14 -31.51
C THR A 91 -81.99 21.41 -33.01
N LEU A 92 -81.24 20.58 -33.76
CA LEU A 92 -81.20 20.67 -35.23
C LEU A 92 -82.62 20.52 -35.81
N GLN A 93 -83.44 19.68 -35.18
CA GLN A 93 -84.84 19.48 -35.57
C GLN A 93 -85.68 20.74 -35.38
N GLU A 94 -85.50 21.49 -34.29
CA GLU A 94 -86.17 22.77 -34.07
C GLU A 94 -85.75 23.83 -35.09
N LEU A 95 -84.46 23.92 -35.42
CA LEU A 95 -83.96 24.84 -36.45
C LEU A 95 -84.52 24.53 -37.83
N LEU A 96 -84.58 23.25 -38.21
CA LEU A 96 -85.17 22.81 -39.47
C LEU A 96 -86.68 23.08 -39.52
N ASN A 97 -87.40 22.84 -38.43
CA ASN A 97 -88.83 23.15 -38.32
C ASN A 97 -89.10 24.66 -38.45
N ARG A 98 -88.23 25.51 -37.88
CA ARG A 98 -88.31 26.98 -38.03
C ARG A 98 -88.04 27.43 -39.46
N ILE A 99 -87.10 26.80 -40.16
CA ILE A 99 -86.86 27.07 -41.59
C ILE A 99 -88.08 26.68 -42.42
N ASN A 100 -88.66 25.49 -42.16
CA ASN A 100 -89.80 24.97 -42.92
C ASN A 100 -91.07 25.82 -42.75
N ASN A 101 -91.23 26.46 -41.58
CA ASN A 101 -92.40 27.29 -41.24
C ASN A 101 -92.09 28.80 -41.29
N ALA A 102 -91.00 29.23 -41.92
CA ALA A 102 -90.62 30.64 -41.95
C ALA A 102 -91.40 31.44 -43.01
N ASP A 103 -92.06 32.51 -42.58
CA ASP A 103 -92.83 33.41 -43.47
C ASP A 103 -91.97 34.38 -44.28
N THR A 104 -90.66 34.45 -44.01
CA THR A 104 -89.73 35.37 -44.67
C THR A 104 -88.39 34.71 -45.01
N GLY A 105 -87.79 35.12 -46.13
CA GLY A 105 -86.45 34.67 -46.52
C GLY A 105 -85.36 35.05 -45.51
N ILE A 106 -85.54 36.15 -44.78
CA ILE A 106 -84.62 36.59 -43.72
C ILE A 106 -84.61 35.59 -42.55
N ALA A 107 -85.78 35.07 -42.14
CA ALA A 107 -85.87 34.07 -41.09
C ALA A 107 -85.25 32.72 -41.51
N ILE A 108 -85.40 32.33 -42.78
CA ILE A 108 -84.73 31.15 -43.36
C ILE A 108 -83.21 31.34 -43.31
N GLN A 109 -82.70 32.49 -43.76
CA GLN A 109 -81.28 32.80 -43.78
C GLN A 109 -80.68 32.79 -42.36
N LYS A 110 -81.37 33.38 -41.39
CA LYS A 110 -80.93 33.43 -39.99
C LYS A 110 -80.77 32.02 -39.40
N ASN A 111 -81.80 31.18 -39.52
CA ASN A 111 -81.73 29.81 -39.00
C ASN A 111 -80.72 28.94 -39.79
N GLY A 112 -80.59 29.16 -41.10
CA GLY A 112 -79.58 28.50 -41.92
C GLY A 112 -78.14 28.84 -41.49
N ALA A 113 -77.88 30.11 -41.16
CA ALA A 113 -76.58 30.56 -40.65
C ALA A 113 -76.20 29.87 -39.33
N ILE A 114 -77.17 29.68 -38.41
CA ILE A 114 -76.96 28.96 -37.15
C ILE A 114 -76.57 27.49 -37.40
N ILE A 115 -77.24 26.80 -38.33
CA ILE A 115 -76.91 25.40 -38.67
C ILE A 115 -75.49 25.31 -39.24
N VAL A 116 -75.12 26.22 -40.15
CA VAL A 116 -73.77 26.25 -40.76
C VAL A 116 -72.71 26.52 -39.70
N ASP A 117 -72.93 27.48 -38.81
CA ASP A 117 -72.04 27.80 -37.70
C ASP A 117 -71.83 26.59 -36.77
N ARG A 118 -72.91 25.87 -36.41
CA ARG A 118 -72.81 24.63 -35.61
C ARG A 118 -72.01 23.52 -36.29
N ILE A 119 -72.19 23.33 -37.60
CA ILE A 119 -71.40 22.36 -38.37
C ILE A 119 -69.93 22.73 -38.33
N TYR A 120 -69.61 24.01 -38.53
CA TYR A 120 -68.24 24.51 -38.47
C TYR A 120 -67.63 24.30 -37.08
N LYS A 121 -68.30 24.74 -36.02
CA LYS A 121 -67.88 24.55 -34.61
C LYS A 121 -67.69 23.08 -34.26
N THR A 122 -68.58 22.19 -34.71
CA THR A 122 -68.44 20.74 -34.48
C THR A 122 -67.20 20.17 -35.18
N LYS A 123 -66.94 20.60 -36.43
CA LYS A 123 -65.74 20.18 -37.18
C LYS A 123 -64.46 20.68 -36.50
N GLU A 124 -64.41 21.93 -36.07
CA GLU A 124 -63.26 22.49 -35.36
C GLU A 124 -63.06 21.82 -33.99
N CYS A 125 -64.14 21.57 -33.25
CA CYS A 125 -64.07 20.83 -31.98
C CYS A 125 -63.49 19.43 -32.17
N LYS A 126 -63.92 18.69 -33.19
CA LYS A 126 -63.35 17.36 -33.52
C LYS A 126 -61.85 17.44 -33.83
N LYS A 127 -61.42 18.40 -34.64
CA LYS A 127 -59.99 18.59 -34.95
C LYS A 127 -59.18 18.90 -33.69
N ARG A 128 -59.70 19.80 -32.83
CA ARG A 128 -59.06 20.17 -31.57
C ARG A 128 -58.90 18.96 -30.65
N ILE A 129 -59.96 18.18 -30.45
CA ILE A 129 -59.92 16.95 -29.63
C ILE A 129 -58.87 15.98 -30.17
N THR A 130 -58.87 15.71 -31.48
CA THR A 130 -57.88 14.82 -32.08
C THR A 130 -56.45 15.35 -31.91
N ALA A 131 -56.23 16.67 -32.01
CA ALA A 131 -54.92 17.26 -31.78
C ALA A 131 -54.46 17.14 -30.32
N GLU A 132 -55.37 17.37 -29.37
CA GLU A 132 -55.12 17.21 -27.93
C GLU A 132 -54.82 15.74 -27.59
N GLU A 133 -55.61 14.79 -28.11
CA GLU A 133 -55.38 13.34 -27.94
C GLU A 133 -54.03 12.91 -28.52
N MET A 134 -53.69 13.36 -29.74
CA MET A 134 -52.38 13.06 -30.34
C MET A 134 -51.23 13.64 -29.52
N SER A 135 -51.39 14.86 -28.98
CA SER A 135 -50.37 15.50 -28.15
C SER A 135 -50.16 14.73 -26.84
N ALA A 136 -51.23 14.35 -26.16
CA ALA A 136 -51.16 13.55 -24.93
C ALA A 136 -50.48 12.19 -25.16
N VAL A 137 -50.78 11.50 -26.27
CA VAL A 137 -50.15 10.22 -26.63
C VAL A 137 -48.65 10.39 -26.91
N ILE A 138 -48.24 11.49 -27.54
CA ILE A 138 -46.82 11.79 -27.79
C ILE A 138 -46.09 12.04 -26.48
N GLU A 139 -46.68 12.84 -25.58
CA GLU A 139 -46.11 13.12 -24.26
C GLU A 139 -45.95 11.85 -23.42
N GLU A 140 -46.97 10.99 -23.38
CA GLU A 140 -46.92 9.71 -22.67
C GLU A 140 -45.82 8.79 -23.24
N ARG A 141 -45.73 8.69 -24.57
CA ARG A 141 -44.67 7.91 -25.24
C ARG A 141 -43.29 8.44 -24.87
N ASP A 142 -43.09 9.76 -24.91
CA ASP A 142 -41.78 10.36 -24.64
C ASP A 142 -41.38 10.22 -23.17
N ALA A 143 -42.33 10.34 -22.24
CA ALA A 143 -42.12 10.04 -20.83
C ALA A 143 -41.71 8.57 -20.62
N ALA A 144 -42.42 7.62 -21.25
CA ALA A 144 -42.11 6.20 -21.17
C ALA A 144 -40.72 5.86 -21.75
N LEU A 145 -40.36 6.46 -22.90
CA LEU A 145 -39.05 6.30 -23.52
C LEU A 145 -37.93 6.85 -22.62
N SER A 146 -38.14 8.02 -22.02
CA SER A 146 -37.19 8.62 -21.08
C SER A 146 -36.98 7.71 -19.85
N GLN A 147 -38.07 7.20 -19.29
CA GLN A 147 -38.00 6.27 -18.15
C GLN A 147 -37.30 4.96 -18.50
N ALA A 148 -37.60 4.37 -19.66
CA ALA A 148 -36.94 3.15 -20.13
C ALA A 148 -35.43 3.36 -20.33
N LYS A 149 -35.02 4.50 -20.89
CA LYS A 149 -33.61 4.86 -21.06
C LYS A 149 -32.91 5.02 -19.71
N LEU A 150 -33.54 5.69 -18.75
CA LEU A 150 -33.00 5.87 -17.40
C LEU A 150 -32.81 4.53 -16.68
N LEU A 151 -33.80 3.65 -16.74
CA LEU A 151 -33.71 2.31 -16.15
C LEU A 151 -32.59 1.48 -16.80
N SER A 152 -32.46 1.52 -18.12
CA SER A 152 -31.39 0.83 -18.84
C SER A 152 -30.00 1.35 -18.42
N MET A 153 -29.83 2.67 -18.32
CA MET A 153 -28.59 3.28 -17.84
C MET A 153 -28.28 2.89 -16.39
N GLN A 154 -29.30 2.82 -15.53
CA GLN A 154 -29.13 2.41 -14.14
C GLN A 154 -28.68 0.94 -14.03
N GLN A 155 -29.30 0.03 -14.78
CA GLN A 155 -28.90 -1.38 -14.83
C GLN A 155 -27.46 -1.54 -15.35
N ALA A 156 -27.09 -0.80 -16.39
CA ALA A 156 -25.73 -0.80 -16.91
C ALA A 156 -24.71 -0.31 -15.86
N ARG A 157 -25.07 0.76 -15.13
CA ARG A 157 -24.25 1.29 -14.03
C ARG A 157 -24.08 0.28 -12.90
N GLU A 158 -25.16 -0.36 -12.46
CA GLU A 158 -25.14 -1.37 -11.40
C GLU A 158 -24.29 -2.58 -11.81
N THR A 159 -24.41 -3.03 -13.06
CA THR A 159 -23.60 -4.12 -13.61
C THR A 159 -22.11 -3.74 -13.62
N ALA A 160 -21.76 -2.52 -14.05
CA ALA A 160 -20.38 -2.04 -14.05
C ALA A 160 -19.81 -1.96 -12.63
N VAL A 161 -20.59 -1.45 -11.66
CA VAL A 161 -20.17 -1.39 -10.25
C VAL A 161 -19.91 -2.79 -9.69
N GLN A 162 -20.76 -3.77 -10.00
CA GLN A 162 -20.53 -5.16 -9.59
C GLN A 162 -19.25 -5.74 -10.22
N GLN A 163 -18.95 -5.43 -11.49
CA GLN A 163 -17.71 -5.86 -12.13
C GLN A 163 -16.49 -5.21 -11.47
N TYR A 164 -16.53 -3.91 -11.18
CA TYR A 164 -15.44 -3.22 -10.47
C TYR A 164 -15.18 -3.82 -9.10
N LYS A 165 -16.22 -4.17 -8.34
CA LYS A 165 -16.08 -4.81 -7.03
C LYS A 165 -15.35 -6.16 -7.13
N LYS A 166 -15.71 -6.99 -8.11
CA LYS A 166 -15.01 -8.27 -8.34
C LYS A 166 -13.54 -8.06 -8.70
N LEU A 167 -13.26 -7.09 -9.56
CA LEU A 167 -11.89 -6.75 -9.94
C LEU A 167 -11.07 -6.25 -8.75
N GLU A 168 -11.67 -5.48 -7.86
CA GLU A 168 -11.03 -5.02 -6.62
C GLU A 168 -10.67 -6.18 -5.69
N GLU A 169 -11.58 -7.16 -5.53
CA GLU A 169 -11.34 -8.39 -4.76
C GLU A 169 -10.20 -9.23 -5.38
N GLU A 170 -10.15 -9.35 -6.70
CA GLU A 170 -9.05 -10.02 -7.42
C GLU A 170 -7.71 -9.30 -7.22
N ILE A 171 -7.68 -7.97 -7.34
CA ILE A 171 -6.47 -7.17 -7.11
C ILE A 171 -5.97 -7.36 -5.68
N GLN A 172 -6.87 -7.37 -4.70
CA GLN A 172 -6.50 -7.56 -3.30
C GLN A 172 -5.94 -8.97 -3.07
N THR A 173 -6.54 -9.99 -3.69
CA THR A 173 -6.05 -11.36 -3.66
C THR A 173 -4.64 -11.47 -4.26
N LEU A 174 -4.42 -10.86 -5.43
CA LEU A 174 -3.12 -10.83 -6.08
C LEU A 174 -2.07 -10.09 -5.24
N ARG A 175 -2.44 -9.01 -4.53
CA ARG A 175 -1.52 -8.32 -3.60
C ARG A 175 -1.07 -9.23 -2.46
N ILE A 176 -1.99 -9.97 -1.86
CA ILE A 176 -1.67 -10.94 -0.79
C ILE A 176 -0.72 -12.01 -1.35
N TYR A 177 -1.06 -12.57 -2.51
CA TYR A 177 -0.25 -13.61 -3.15
C TYR A 177 1.18 -13.12 -3.47
N TYR A 178 1.31 -11.91 -4.04
CA TYR A 178 2.60 -11.30 -4.33
C TYR A 178 3.43 -11.06 -3.06
N SER A 179 2.80 -10.54 -1.99
CA SER A 179 3.47 -10.31 -0.70
C SER A 179 3.97 -11.61 -0.08
N LEU A 180 3.15 -12.67 -0.16
CA LEU A 180 3.52 -14.00 0.34
C LEU A 180 4.69 -14.57 -0.46
N HIS A 181 4.61 -14.54 -1.79
CA HIS A 181 5.68 -15.00 -2.66
C HIS A 181 7.00 -14.28 -2.39
N LYS A 182 6.96 -12.95 -2.21
CA LYS A 182 8.15 -12.15 -1.86
C LYS A 182 8.75 -12.59 -0.52
N SER A 183 7.91 -12.87 0.47
CA SER A 183 8.36 -13.29 1.81
C SER A 183 8.97 -14.69 1.77
N LEU A 184 8.34 -15.64 1.05
CA LEU A 184 8.86 -16.99 0.86
C LEU A 184 10.21 -16.99 0.14
N SER A 185 10.35 -16.16 -0.91
CA SER A 185 11.63 -16.02 -1.62
C SER A 185 12.73 -15.42 -0.72
N GLN A 186 12.37 -14.49 0.17
CA GLN A 186 13.30 -13.96 1.16
C GLN A 186 13.72 -15.03 2.19
N GLU A 187 12.78 -15.88 2.61
CA GLU A 187 13.05 -17.00 3.52
C GLU A 187 13.98 -18.04 2.89
N GLU A 188 13.79 -18.36 1.61
CA GLU A 188 14.67 -19.26 0.86
C GLU A 188 16.11 -18.75 0.82
N ASN A 189 16.30 -17.45 0.55
CA ASN A 189 17.63 -16.84 0.56
C ASN A 189 18.29 -16.88 1.96
N LEU A 190 17.52 -16.58 3.01
CA LEU A 190 17.99 -16.67 4.40
C LEU A 190 18.39 -18.11 4.77
N LYS A 191 17.63 -19.09 4.29
CA LYS A 191 17.92 -20.51 4.51
C LYS A 191 19.22 -20.92 3.84
N ASP A 192 19.48 -20.45 2.63
CA ASP A 192 20.76 -20.71 1.93
C ASP A 192 21.95 -20.09 2.66
N GLN A 193 21.81 -18.85 3.15
CA GLN A 193 22.83 -18.20 3.97
C GLN A 193 23.09 -18.95 5.28
N PHE A 194 22.03 -19.42 5.94
CA PHE A 194 22.13 -20.22 7.15
C PHE A 194 22.87 -21.54 6.88
N ASN A 195 22.50 -22.26 5.83
CA ASN A 195 23.16 -23.51 5.44
C ASN A 195 24.65 -23.29 5.14
N HIS A 196 25.00 -22.23 4.41
CA HIS A 196 26.40 -21.91 4.12
C HIS A 196 27.20 -21.61 5.40
N THR A 197 26.60 -20.85 6.31
CA THR A 197 27.21 -20.55 7.62
C THR A 197 27.39 -21.81 8.44
N LEU A 198 26.39 -22.70 8.45
CA LEU A 198 26.42 -23.97 9.16
C LEU A 198 27.53 -24.88 8.63
N SER A 199 27.64 -25.05 7.30
CA SER A 199 28.72 -25.84 6.69
C SER A 199 30.11 -25.31 7.03
N THR A 200 30.26 -23.98 7.10
CA THR A 200 31.53 -23.36 7.51
C THR A 200 31.89 -23.73 8.96
N TYR A 201 30.92 -23.70 9.87
CA TYR A 201 31.14 -24.12 11.26
C TYR A 201 31.42 -25.62 11.39
N GLU A 202 30.72 -26.46 10.64
CA GLU A 202 30.95 -27.91 10.61
C GLU A 202 32.38 -28.23 10.14
N GLU A 203 32.85 -27.58 9.07
CA GLU A 203 34.23 -27.73 8.59
C GLU A 203 35.25 -27.24 9.62
N ALA A 204 35.01 -26.09 10.26
CA ALA A 204 35.88 -25.58 11.31
C ALA A 204 35.94 -26.52 12.53
N LEU A 205 34.80 -27.11 12.92
CA LEU A 205 34.73 -28.08 14.01
C LEU A 205 35.51 -29.36 13.65
N LYS A 206 35.31 -29.89 12.45
CA LYS A 206 36.02 -31.08 11.96
C LYS A 206 37.53 -30.87 11.89
N ASN A 207 37.96 -29.69 11.44
CA ASN A 207 39.37 -29.30 11.44
C ASN A 207 39.93 -29.24 12.87
N ARG A 208 39.19 -28.66 13.81
CA ARG A 208 39.59 -28.63 15.22
C ARG A 208 39.68 -30.03 15.81
N GLU A 209 38.71 -30.90 15.56
CA GLU A 209 38.73 -32.30 16.01
C GLU A 209 39.94 -33.07 15.46
N SER A 210 40.31 -32.83 14.20
CA SER A 210 41.52 -33.37 13.59
C SER A 210 42.78 -32.89 14.32
N ILE A 211 42.90 -31.58 14.59
CA ILE A 211 44.05 -31.02 15.33
C ILE A 211 44.13 -31.60 16.75
N VAL A 212 42.99 -31.69 17.44
CA VAL A 212 42.94 -32.27 18.80
C VAL A 212 43.38 -33.73 18.78
N SER A 213 42.91 -34.52 17.82
CA SER A 213 43.32 -35.92 17.65
C SER A 213 44.83 -36.06 17.42
N ILE A 214 45.40 -35.23 16.53
CA ILE A 214 46.85 -35.21 16.27
C ILE A 214 47.63 -34.85 17.53
N THR A 215 47.19 -33.81 18.24
CA THR A 215 47.87 -33.34 19.46
C THR A 215 47.80 -34.38 20.58
N GLN A 216 46.67 -35.07 20.70
CA GLN A 216 46.47 -36.17 21.66
C GLN A 216 47.46 -37.31 21.37
N GLN A 217 47.57 -37.73 20.11
CA GLN A 217 48.51 -38.77 19.70
C GLN A 217 49.97 -38.37 19.98
N GLN A 218 50.35 -37.13 19.67
CA GLN A 218 51.69 -36.61 19.97
C GLN A 218 52.00 -36.61 21.48
N ASN A 219 51.01 -36.24 22.31
CA ASN A 219 51.18 -36.27 23.77
C ASN A 219 51.35 -37.70 24.30
N GLU A 220 50.62 -38.66 23.75
CA GLU A 220 50.77 -40.08 24.09
C GLU A 220 52.16 -40.61 23.68
N GLU A 221 52.63 -40.27 22.48
CA GLU A 221 53.99 -40.58 22.02
C GLU A 221 55.06 -39.97 22.94
N LEU A 222 54.95 -38.67 23.27
CA LEU A 222 55.87 -38.00 24.20
C LEU A 222 55.86 -38.64 25.60
N ALA A 223 54.69 -39.04 26.11
CA ALA A 223 54.58 -39.72 27.39
C ALA A 223 55.31 -41.07 27.38
N THR A 224 55.19 -41.84 26.28
CA THR A 224 55.92 -43.11 26.13
C THR A 224 57.43 -42.89 26.03
N GLN A 225 57.88 -41.88 25.27
CA GLN A 225 59.31 -41.52 25.17
C GLN A 225 59.88 -41.10 26.52
N LEU A 226 59.14 -40.30 27.29
CA LEU A 226 59.55 -39.89 28.63
C LEU A 226 59.66 -41.10 29.56
N GLN A 227 58.70 -42.02 29.52
CA GLN A 227 58.72 -43.23 30.33
C GLN A 227 59.92 -44.12 29.99
N GLN A 228 60.26 -44.24 28.70
CA GLN A 228 61.45 -44.96 28.24
C GLN A 228 62.76 -44.27 28.68
N ALA A 229 62.86 -42.95 28.58
CA ALA A 229 64.03 -42.22 29.05
C ALA A 229 64.23 -42.36 30.59
N LEU A 230 63.14 -42.42 31.35
CA LEU A 230 63.18 -42.65 32.80
C LEU A 230 63.68 -44.06 33.13
N THR A 231 63.27 -45.09 32.39
CA THR A 231 63.76 -46.47 32.61
C THR A 231 65.23 -46.61 32.20
N GLU A 232 65.63 -46.00 31.09
CA GLU A 232 67.04 -45.92 30.67
C GLU A 232 67.91 -45.21 31.71
N ARG A 233 67.46 -44.07 32.25
CA ARG A 233 68.17 -43.35 33.32
C ARG A 233 68.33 -44.22 34.57
N ALA A 234 67.27 -44.91 35.01
CA ALA A 234 67.33 -45.79 36.17
C ALA A 234 68.32 -46.95 35.96
N ASN A 235 68.36 -47.53 34.76
CA ASN A 235 69.34 -48.57 34.40
C ASN A 235 70.78 -48.02 34.42
N MET A 236 71.00 -46.82 33.89
CA MET A 236 72.31 -46.15 33.92
C MET A 236 72.75 -45.80 35.34
N GLU A 237 71.84 -45.35 36.22
CA GLU A 237 72.11 -45.11 37.64
C GLU A 237 72.56 -46.40 38.35
N LEU A 238 71.90 -47.54 38.09
CA LEU A 238 72.32 -48.84 38.60
C LEU A 238 73.72 -49.24 38.13
N GLN A 239 74.02 -49.08 36.84
CA GLN A 239 75.35 -49.35 36.30
C GLN A 239 76.43 -48.46 36.93
N LEU A 240 76.11 -47.18 37.16
CA LEU A 240 77.02 -46.22 37.77
C LEU A 240 77.28 -46.56 39.25
N GLN A 241 76.26 -47.00 39.99
CA GLN A 241 76.44 -47.54 41.35
C GLN A 241 77.40 -48.74 41.35
N HIS A 242 77.19 -49.72 40.46
CA HIS A 242 78.10 -50.86 40.36
C HIS A 242 79.54 -50.45 39.99
N ALA A 243 79.72 -49.51 39.06
CA ALA A 243 81.04 -49.04 38.65
C ALA A 243 81.75 -48.26 39.78
N THR A 244 81.02 -47.44 40.54
CA THR A 244 81.57 -46.70 41.69
C THR A 244 81.98 -47.63 42.83
N GLU A 245 81.19 -48.66 43.14
CA GLU A 245 81.57 -49.73 44.08
C GLU A 245 82.82 -50.48 43.62
N ALA A 246 82.86 -50.89 42.35
CA ALA A 246 84.02 -51.57 41.78
C ALA A 246 85.29 -50.69 41.84
N SER A 247 85.17 -49.40 41.53
CA SER A 247 86.26 -48.43 41.63
C SER A 247 86.72 -48.24 43.08
N LYS A 248 85.79 -48.16 44.05
CA LYS A 248 86.12 -48.10 45.47
C LYS A 248 86.91 -49.33 45.92
N VAL A 249 86.46 -50.53 45.57
CA VAL A 249 87.17 -51.79 45.85
C VAL A 249 88.57 -51.80 45.22
N ALA A 250 88.69 -51.34 43.98
CA ALA A 250 89.98 -51.20 43.31
C ALA A 250 90.89 -50.20 44.03
N SER A 251 90.37 -49.03 44.45
CA SER A 251 91.11 -48.02 45.20
C SER A 251 91.59 -48.54 46.56
N GLU A 252 90.77 -49.33 47.26
CA GLU A 252 91.14 -49.97 48.52
C GLU A 252 92.25 -51.00 48.32
N LYS A 253 92.22 -51.75 47.21
CA LYS A 253 93.31 -52.66 46.82
C LYS A 253 94.59 -51.87 46.50
N VAL A 254 94.50 -50.77 45.77
CA VAL A 254 95.65 -49.89 45.47
C VAL A 254 96.25 -49.35 46.76
N GLN A 255 95.45 -48.80 47.68
CA GLN A 255 95.95 -48.33 48.98
C GLN A 255 96.63 -49.44 49.78
N LYS A 256 96.09 -50.68 49.77
CA LYS A 256 96.74 -51.83 50.41
C LYS A 256 98.09 -52.15 49.75
N LEU A 257 98.16 -52.11 48.42
CA LEU A 257 99.40 -52.31 47.67
C LEU A 257 100.40 -51.18 47.92
N GLU A 258 99.98 -49.93 47.95
CA GLU A 258 100.82 -48.77 48.31
C GLU A 258 101.39 -48.93 49.72
N ARG A 259 100.58 -49.32 50.71
CA ARG A 259 101.06 -49.64 52.07
C ARG A 259 102.08 -50.78 52.07
N LEU A 260 101.86 -51.83 51.28
CA LEU A 260 102.80 -52.94 51.13
C LEU A 260 104.11 -52.48 50.49
N VAL A 261 104.04 -51.66 49.43
CA VAL A 261 105.20 -51.04 48.78
C VAL A 261 105.96 -50.13 49.74
N ASP A 262 105.27 -49.34 50.57
CA ASP A 262 105.90 -48.51 51.60
C ASP A 262 106.55 -49.34 52.71
N VAL A 263 105.93 -50.45 53.12
CA VAL A 263 106.53 -51.43 54.06
C VAL A 263 107.78 -52.07 53.44
N LEU A 264 107.73 -52.43 52.15
CA LEU A 264 108.90 -52.95 51.43
C LEU A 264 109.98 -51.88 51.27
N ARG A 265 109.65 -50.63 50.93
CA ARG A 265 110.59 -49.50 50.93
C ARG A 265 111.20 -49.28 52.31
N LYS A 266 110.44 -49.40 53.40
CA LYS A 266 110.97 -49.33 54.78
C LYS A 266 111.86 -50.52 55.11
N LYS A 267 111.54 -51.74 54.68
CA LYS A 267 112.40 -52.93 54.88
C LYS A 267 113.68 -52.90 54.05
N VAL A 268 113.67 -52.26 52.89
CA VAL A 268 114.86 -52.05 52.05
C VAL A 268 115.66 -50.81 52.49
N GLY A 269 114.98 -49.79 53.04
CA GLY A 269 115.57 -48.52 53.49
C GLY A 269 115.98 -48.44 54.96
N ALA A 270 115.57 -49.38 55.81
CA ALA A 270 115.96 -49.45 57.21
C ALA A 270 116.26 -50.90 57.64
N GLY A 271 117.53 -51.29 57.62
CA GLY A 271 118.04 -52.36 58.47
C GLY A 271 118.88 -53.45 57.81
N THR A 272 120.14 -53.10 57.52
CA THR A 272 121.31 -53.97 57.69
C THR A 272 121.46 -55.15 56.74
N MET A 273 122.20 -54.91 55.64
CA MET A 273 123.16 -55.88 55.14
C MET A 273 124.02 -56.37 56.31
N ARG A 274 123.86 -57.65 56.67
CA ARG A 274 124.88 -58.39 57.42
C ARG A 274 125.33 -59.55 56.56
N THR A 275 126.50 -59.35 55.98
CA THR A 275 127.48 -60.35 55.56
C THR A 275 127.49 -61.53 56.51
N VAL A 276 127.38 -62.76 56.00
CA VAL A 276 128.29 -63.89 56.28
C VAL A 276 128.24 -64.84 55.07
N ILE A 277 129.44 -65.29 54.70
CA ILE A 277 129.84 -66.51 53.98
C ILE A 277 128.74 -67.59 53.87
#